data_AF-A0A923CXW5-F1
#
_entry.id   AF-A0A923CXW5-F1
#
_cell.length_a   1.000
_cell.length_b   1.000
_cell.length_c   1.000
_cell.angle_alpha   90.00
_cell.angle_beta   90.00
_cell.angle_gamma   90.00
#
_symmetry.space_group_name_H-M   'P 1'
#
loop_
_entity.id
_entity.type
_entity.pdbx_description
1 polymer ?
#
loop_
_entity_poly.entity_id
_entity_poly.type
_entity_poly.pdbx_seq_one_letter_code
_entity_poly.pdbx_strand_id
1 'polypeptide(L)'
;VAKRTVAKKAAARKPVVKGKVAKRKAAGKATLESVVAGLIRANGGKMSVQDILAAIDKGKLVKSKSGNFANVLRRTLSTSAILVSAGRGLYKVK
;
A
#
# COMPACT_ATOMS: atom_id res chain seq x y z
N VAL A 1 63.38 6.33 7.05
CA VAL A 1 61.99 6.36 7.59
C VAL A 1 61.04 6.25 6.41
N ALA A 2 60.35 5.12 6.28
CA ALA A 2 59.42 4.84 5.17
C ALA A 2 57.98 4.80 5.68
N LYS A 3 57.02 5.35 4.93
CA LYS A 3 55.63 4.88 4.92
C LYS A 3 54.86 5.34 3.67
N ARG A 4 54.52 4.34 2.86
CA ARG A 4 53.67 4.34 1.66
C ARG A 4 52.27 4.92 1.96
N THR A 5 51.77 5.80 1.10
CA THR A 5 50.35 6.13 1.01
C THR A 5 49.64 5.06 0.18
N VAL A 6 48.81 4.24 0.85
CA VAL A 6 48.01 3.19 0.22
C VAL A 6 46.63 3.77 -0.12
N ALA A 7 46.31 3.77 -1.42
CA ALA A 7 44.96 3.92 -1.92
C ALA A 7 44.05 2.81 -1.35
N LYS A 8 42.93 3.20 -0.73
CA LYS A 8 41.87 2.25 -0.35
C LYS A 8 40.52 2.73 -0.92
N LYS A 9 40.11 2.04 -1.98
CA LYS A 9 38.78 2.03 -2.56
C LYS A 9 37.75 1.66 -1.49
N ALA A 10 36.82 2.55 -1.20
CA ALA A 10 35.61 2.25 -0.43
C ALA A 10 34.41 2.84 -1.17
N ALA A 11 33.65 1.95 -1.81
CA ALA A 11 32.36 2.25 -2.38
C ALA A 11 31.41 2.71 -1.26
N ALA A 12 31.16 4.02 -1.16
CA ALA A 12 30.05 4.56 -0.37
C ALA A 12 28.99 5.06 -1.34
N ARG A 13 28.06 4.15 -1.65
CA ARG A 13 26.86 4.39 -2.45
C ARG A 13 26.16 5.64 -1.92
N LYS A 14 25.91 6.61 -2.81
CA LYS A 14 25.05 7.77 -2.54
C LYS A 14 23.78 7.29 -1.83
N PRO A 15 23.33 7.94 -0.74
CA PRO A 15 22.07 7.57 -0.12
C PRO A 15 20.98 7.79 -1.17
N VAL A 16 20.45 6.68 -1.68
CA VAL A 16 19.24 6.68 -2.47
C VAL A 16 18.21 7.31 -1.56
N VAL A 17 17.79 8.53 -1.91
CA VAL A 17 16.63 9.19 -1.31
C VAL A 17 15.44 8.32 -1.71
N LYS A 18 15.23 7.23 -0.97
CA LYS A 18 13.95 6.53 -0.92
C LYS A 18 13.01 7.57 -0.37
N GLY A 19 12.22 8.15 -1.28
CA GLY A 19 11.28 9.22 -1.00
C GLY A 19 10.61 8.94 0.33
N LYS A 20 10.59 9.96 1.19
CA LYS A 20 9.76 9.97 2.38
C LYS A 20 8.34 9.66 1.91
N VAL A 21 7.94 8.39 1.98
CA VAL A 21 6.53 8.04 1.94
C VAL A 21 6.01 8.66 3.22
N ALA A 22 5.38 9.82 3.05
CA ALA A 22 4.86 10.61 4.15
C ALA A 22 4.10 9.65 5.07
N LYS A 23 4.62 9.46 6.28
CA LYS A 23 3.95 8.73 7.36
C LYS A 23 2.76 9.60 7.75
N ARG A 24 1.69 9.51 6.95
CA ARG A 24 0.42 10.17 7.23
C ARG A 24 -0.05 9.60 8.55
N LYS A 25 -0.14 10.47 9.57
CA LYS A 25 -0.76 10.18 10.86
C LYS A 25 -2.06 9.43 10.61
N ALA A 26 -2.14 8.17 11.04
CA ALA A 26 -3.41 7.47 11.11
C ALA A 26 -4.20 8.07 12.28
N ALA A 27 -4.95 9.13 12.01
CA ALA A 27 -5.98 9.60 12.91
C ALA A 27 -7.19 8.67 12.75
N GLY A 28 -7.56 7.95 13.82
CA GLY A 28 -8.68 7.02 13.85
C GLY A 28 -8.31 5.57 13.52
N LYS A 29 -9.07 4.61 14.06
CA LYS A 29 -8.97 3.19 13.70
C LYS A 29 -9.01 3.06 12.17
N ALA A 30 -8.00 2.43 11.57
CA ALA A 30 -7.97 2.22 10.13
C ALA A 30 -9.22 1.44 9.69
N THR A 31 -10.12 2.12 8.98
CA THR A 31 -11.31 1.50 8.41
C THR A 31 -10.93 0.68 7.17
N LEU A 32 -11.77 -0.29 6.80
CA LEU A 32 -11.56 -1.08 5.58
C LEU A 32 -11.38 -0.18 4.36
N GLU A 33 -12.19 0.89 4.25
CA GLU A 33 -12.08 1.89 3.20
C GLU A 33 -10.70 2.57 3.16
N SER A 34 -10.19 3.00 4.32
CA SER A 34 -8.88 3.65 4.40
C SER A 34 -7.75 2.70 4.04
N VAL A 35 -7.85 1.41 4.42
CA VAL A 35 -6.87 0.37 4.06
C VAL A 35 -6.88 0.15 2.55
N VAL A 36 -8.06 0.00 1.95
CA VAL A 36 -8.21 -0.20 0.51
C VAL A 36 -7.73 1.02 -0.28
N ALA A 37 -8.07 2.24 0.15
CA ALA A 37 -7.58 3.46 -0.48
C ALA A 37 -6.04 3.57 -0.40
N GLY A 38 -5.45 3.12 0.71
CA GLY A 38 -4.00 3.01 0.86
C GLY A 38 -3.39 2.03 -0.13
N LEU A 39 -3.98 0.85 -0.29
CA LEU A 39 -3.54 -0.18 -1.24
C LEU A 39 -3.60 0.31 -2.69
N ILE A 40 -4.72 0.94 -3.07
CA ILE A 40 -4.90 1.47 -4.43
C ILE A 40 -3.86 2.56 -4.71
N ARG A 41 -3.60 3.46 -3.75
CA ARG A 41 -2.56 4.49 -3.90
C ARG A 41 -1.15 3.91 -3.99
N ALA A 42 -0.85 2.85 -3.24
CA ALA A 42 0.44 2.17 -3.29
C ALA A 42 0.69 1.42 -4.61
N ASN A 43 -0.37 0.90 -5.24
CA ASN A 43 -0.30 0.10 -6.47
C ASN A 43 -0.54 0.90 -7.77
N GLY A 44 -0.41 2.23 -7.74
CA GLY A 44 -0.50 3.05 -8.96
C GLY A 44 -1.89 3.56 -9.33
N GLY A 45 -2.84 3.56 -8.39
CA GLY A 45 -4.09 4.33 -8.47
C GLY A 45 -5.31 3.58 -8.98
N LYS A 46 -5.17 2.36 -9.48
CA LYS A 46 -6.29 1.47 -9.85
C LYS A 46 -5.98 0.04 -9.44
N MET A 47 -6.98 -0.68 -8.94
CA MET A 47 -6.79 -2.04 -8.47
C MET A 47 -8.06 -2.86 -8.62
N SER A 48 -7.96 -4.14 -8.95
CA SER A 48 -9.13 -5.02 -9.06
C SER A 48 -9.62 -5.48 -7.68
N VAL A 49 -10.90 -5.87 -7.58
CA VAL A 49 -11.44 -6.43 -6.33
C VAL A 49 -10.65 -7.66 -5.87
N GLN A 50 -10.22 -8.50 -6.81
CA GLN A 50 -9.47 -9.72 -6.51
C GLN A 50 -8.08 -9.39 -5.95
N ASP A 51 -7.39 -8.43 -6.56
CA ASP A 51 -6.07 -8.01 -6.09
C ASP A 51 -6.16 -7.35 -4.71
N ILE A 52 -7.22 -6.56 -4.47
CA ILE A 52 -7.44 -5.90 -3.17
C ILE A 52 -7.65 -6.97 -2.09
N LEU A 53 -8.47 -7.99 -2.36
CA LEU A 53 -8.64 -9.16 -1.49
C LEU A 53 -7.31 -9.85 -1.20
N ALA A 54 -6.58 -10.22 -2.25
CA ALA A 54 -5.30 -10.91 -2.12
C ALA A 54 -4.27 -10.09 -1.33
N ALA A 55 -4.23 -8.77 -1.51
CA ALA A 55 -3.34 -7.88 -0.77
C ALA A 55 -3.75 -7.76 0.71
N ILE A 56 -5.04 -7.71 1.02
CA ILE A 56 -5.55 -7.70 2.40
C ILE A 56 -5.22 -9.02 3.10
N ASP A 57 -5.46 -10.14 2.44
CA ASP A 57 -5.23 -11.47 2.99
C ASP A 57 -3.73 -11.72 3.22
N LYS A 58 -2.89 -11.42 2.21
CA LYS A 58 -1.44 -11.59 2.29
C LYS A 58 -0.81 -10.71 3.37
N GLY A 59 -1.26 -9.46 3.47
CA GLY A 59 -0.76 -8.51 4.45
C GLY A 59 -1.39 -8.62 5.84
N LYS A 60 -2.39 -9.50 6.02
CA LYS A 60 -3.24 -9.57 7.22
C LYS A 60 -3.72 -8.18 7.66
N LEU A 61 -4.05 -7.33 6.67
CA LEU A 61 -4.30 -5.90 6.89
C LEU A 61 -5.61 -5.63 7.63
N VAL A 62 -6.53 -6.61 7.59
CA VAL A 62 -7.84 -6.52 8.24
C VAL A 62 -8.15 -7.86 8.89
N LYS A 63 -8.48 -7.83 10.19
CA LYS A 63 -9.01 -9.01 10.89
C LYS A 63 -10.51 -9.09 10.65
N SER A 64 -10.94 -9.98 9.76
CA SER A 64 -12.36 -10.27 9.55
C SER A 64 -12.80 -11.50 10.34
N LYS A 65 -14.03 -11.45 10.88
CA LYS A 65 -14.74 -12.62 11.44
C LYS A 65 -15.78 -13.19 10.46
N SER A 66 -15.96 -12.59 9.29
CA SER A 66 -17.01 -13.01 8.35
C SER A 66 -16.60 -14.26 7.58
N GLY A 67 -17.52 -15.21 7.42
CA GLY A 67 -17.32 -16.37 6.53
C GLY A 67 -17.23 -16.01 5.04
N ASN A 68 -17.70 -14.83 4.63
CA ASN A 68 -17.62 -14.34 3.26
C ASN A 68 -17.10 -12.89 3.21
N PHE A 69 -15.80 -12.73 3.46
CA PHE A 69 -15.16 -11.41 3.46
C PHE A 69 -15.17 -10.74 2.08
N ALA A 70 -15.13 -11.53 1.00
CA ALA A 70 -15.24 -11.00 -0.35
C ALA A 70 -16.54 -10.22 -0.58
N ASN A 71 -17.67 -10.71 -0.04
CA ASN A 71 -18.94 -9.99 -0.13
C ASN A 71 -18.94 -8.71 0.72
N VAL A 72 -18.34 -8.75 1.91
CA VAL A 72 -18.17 -7.55 2.76
C VAL A 72 -17.34 -6.49 2.04
N LEU A 73 -16.22 -6.90 1.42
CA LEU A 73 -15.40 -5.99 0.63
C LEU A 73 -16.18 -5.40 -0.53
N ARG A 74 -16.90 -6.21 -1.32
CA ARG A 74 -17.71 -5.72 -2.44
C ARG A 74 -18.74 -4.69 -1.99
N ARG A 75 -19.48 -4.96 -0.91
CA ARG A 75 -20.43 -3.99 -0.34
C ARG A 75 -19.76 -2.70 0.09
N THR A 76 -18.60 -2.80 0.73
CA THR A 76 -17.83 -1.62 1.16
C THR A 76 -17.37 -0.81 -0.05
N LEU A 77 -16.82 -1.45 -1.07
CA LEU A 77 -16.38 -0.81 -2.31
C LEU A 77 -17.53 -0.10 -3.04
N SER A 78 -18.73 -0.67 -3.03
CA SER A 78 -19.92 -0.08 -3.67
C SER A 78 -20.56 1.05 -2.88
N THR A 79 -20.39 1.07 -1.56
CA THR A 79 -21.01 2.08 -0.67
C THR A 79 -20.05 3.18 -0.25
N SER A 80 -18.74 3.01 -0.51
CA SER A 80 -17.76 3.98 -0.05
C SER A 80 -17.89 5.32 -0.76
N ALA A 81 -17.73 6.40 0.01
CA ALA A 81 -17.69 7.76 -0.53
C ALA A 81 -16.34 8.09 -1.20
N ILE A 82 -15.28 7.32 -0.89
CA ILE A 82 -13.90 7.61 -1.30
C ILE A 82 -13.38 6.73 -2.43
N LEU A 83 -14.02 5.59 -2.72
CA LEU A 83 -13.66 4.71 -3.83
C LEU A 83 -14.76 4.74 -4.88
N VAL A 84 -14.34 4.74 -6.14
CA VAL A 84 -15.26 4.71 -7.28
C VAL A 84 -14.82 3.62 -8.24
N SER A 85 -15.80 3.01 -8.93
CA SER A 85 -15.49 2.04 -9.97
C SER A 85 -14.78 2.72 -11.13
N ALA A 86 -13.70 2.10 -11.60
CA ALA A 86 -12.95 2.49 -12.78
C ALA A 86 -13.28 1.59 -14.00
N GLY A 87 -14.35 0.79 -13.93
CA GLY A 87 -14.79 -0.15 -14.97
C GLY A 87 -14.22 -1.57 -14.79
N ARG A 88 -14.92 -2.59 -15.33
CA ARG A 88 -14.54 -4.02 -15.30
C ARG A 88 -14.10 -4.55 -13.92
N GLY A 89 -14.72 -4.10 -12.82
CA GLY A 89 -14.34 -4.52 -11.47
C GLY A 89 -13.04 -3.91 -10.93
N LEU A 90 -12.54 -2.86 -11.57
CA LEU A 90 -11.46 -2.02 -11.06
C LEU A 90 -12.04 -0.91 -10.19
N TYR A 91 -11.28 -0.53 -9.17
CA TYR A 91 -11.59 0.57 -8.27
C TYR A 91 -10.42 1.55 -8.21
N LYS A 92 -10.76 2.83 -8.12
CA LYS A 92 -9.82 3.92 -7.89
C LYS A 92 -10.27 4.74 -6.69
N VAL A 93 -9.34 5.48 -6.11
CA VAL A 93 -9.71 6.53 -5.16
C VAL A 93 -10.33 7.69 -5.94
N LYS A 94 -11.46 8.21 -5.46
CA LYS A 94 -12.15 9.37 -6.02
C LYS A 94 -11.22 10.58 -6.08
#